data_AF-A0A3D3EMH0-F1
#
_entry.id   AF-A0A3D3EMH0-F1
#
_cell.length_a   1.000
_cell.length_b   1.000
_cell.length_c   1.000
_cell.angle_alpha   90.00
_cell.angle_beta   90.00
_cell.angle_gamma   90.00
#
_symmetry.space_group_name_H-M   'P 1'
#
loop_
_entity.id
_entity.type
_entity.pdbx_description
1 polymer ?
#
loop_
_entity_poly.entity_id
_entity_poly.type
_entity_poly.pdbx_seq_one_letter_code
_entity_poly.pdbx_strand_id
1 'polypeptide(L)'
;LHTFLQNTSIFFRKRILLPFALHLNKQELVLIQGEEYRLYMNAINKRVSYETTNFRVAGVDINGRVFAYRTGKAFIIAKVDGKKYKCRVRVIDLNKKKLTLSVGESYHLNVLGPAVFPRWKSSNPKVASISVFGKVKARSRGRTVIRAKWKGKELKCVVTVR
;
A
#
# COMPACT_ATOMS: atom_id res chain seq x y z
N LEU A 1 -34.11 11.12 -9.05
CA LEU A 1 -32.76 11.58 -9.45
C LEU A 1 -31.71 10.74 -8.70
N HIS A 2 -31.40 9.57 -9.27
CA HIS A 2 -30.56 8.55 -8.63
C HIS A 2 -29.12 8.68 -9.14
N THR A 3 -28.40 9.72 -8.72
CA THR A 3 -27.06 9.99 -9.24
C THR A 3 -26.00 9.27 -8.41
N PHE A 4 -25.37 8.31 -9.08
CA PHE A 4 -24.17 7.59 -8.70
C PHE A 4 -23.10 8.47 -8.06
N LEU A 5 -22.77 8.21 -6.79
CA LEU A 5 -21.50 8.63 -6.20
C LEU A 5 -20.87 7.44 -5.46
N GLN A 6 -20.68 6.30 -6.16
CA GLN A 6 -19.97 5.15 -5.58
C GLN A 6 -18.47 5.37 -5.40
N ASN A 7 -17.93 6.53 -5.81
CA ASN A 7 -16.50 6.84 -5.85
C ASN A 7 -16.08 8.13 -5.09
N THR A 8 -16.93 8.75 -4.27
CA THR A 8 -16.54 9.97 -3.53
C THR A 8 -15.94 9.70 -2.15
N SER A 9 -15.05 10.61 -1.74
CA SER A 9 -14.35 10.67 -0.45
C SER A 9 -15.28 10.77 0.76
N ILE A 10 -16.55 11.11 0.56
CA ILE A 10 -17.54 11.41 1.60
C ILE A 10 -17.90 10.15 2.42
N PHE A 11 -17.73 8.95 1.85
CA PHE A 11 -17.86 7.69 2.59
C PHE A 11 -16.73 7.43 3.62
N PHE A 12 -15.63 8.21 3.61
CA PHE A 12 -14.44 7.95 4.42
C PHE A 12 -14.37 8.74 5.73
N ARG A 13 -15.46 9.41 6.14
CA ARG A 13 -15.55 9.92 7.52
C ARG A 13 -15.47 8.71 8.44
N LYS A 14 -14.45 8.65 9.33
CA LYS A 14 -14.28 7.62 10.37
C LYS A 14 -15.64 7.41 11.04
N ARG A 15 -16.37 6.37 10.66
CA ARG A 15 -17.62 6.01 11.34
C ARG A 15 -17.19 5.48 12.70
N ILE A 16 -17.76 6.03 13.76
CA ILE A 16 -17.66 5.46 15.10
C ILE A 16 -18.26 4.05 14.97
N LEU A 17 -17.39 3.03 15.06
CA LEU A 17 -17.80 1.64 14.99
C LEU A 17 -18.30 1.27 16.37
N LEU A 18 -19.62 1.24 16.52
CA LEU A 18 -20.25 0.70 17.72
C LEU A 18 -19.80 -0.77 17.87
N PRO A 19 -19.54 -1.25 19.09
CA PRO A 19 -18.99 -2.59 19.33
C PRO A 19 -19.88 -3.71 18.75
N PHE A 20 -21.16 -3.45 18.53
CA PHE A 20 -22.15 -4.39 17.99
C PHE A 20 -22.46 -4.22 16.51
N ALA A 21 -21.88 -3.23 15.83
CA ALA A 21 -22.16 -3.00 14.42
C ALA A 21 -21.35 -3.97 13.56
N LEU A 22 -22.00 -4.67 12.61
CA LEU A 22 -21.32 -5.54 11.66
C LEU A 22 -20.35 -4.71 10.78
N HIS A 23 -19.05 -4.96 10.89
CA HIS A 23 -18.00 -4.22 10.17
C HIS A 23 -16.77 -5.05 9.86
N LEU A 24 -16.01 -4.63 8.84
CA LEU A 24 -14.71 -5.21 8.52
C LEU A 24 -13.65 -4.76 9.53
N ASN A 25 -12.75 -5.68 9.91
CA ASN A 25 -11.61 -5.38 10.76
C ASN A 25 -10.73 -4.24 10.21
N LYS A 26 -10.69 -4.06 8.89
CA LYS A 26 -10.09 -2.91 8.20
C LYS A 26 -10.94 -2.44 7.02
N GLN A 27 -11.11 -1.12 6.93
CA GLN A 27 -11.73 -0.45 5.77
C GLN A 27 -10.70 -0.04 4.71
N GLU A 28 -9.42 0.07 5.09
CA GLU A 28 -8.32 0.41 4.20
C GLU A 28 -7.08 -0.44 4.52
N LEU A 29 -6.50 -1.04 3.49
CA LEU A 29 -5.24 -1.75 3.53
C LEU A 29 -4.25 -1.05 2.61
N VAL A 30 -3.05 -0.83 3.12
CA VAL A 30 -1.88 -0.46 2.33
C VAL A 30 -0.93 -1.64 2.41
N LEU A 31 -0.65 -2.28 1.28
CA LEU A 31 0.17 -3.48 1.20
C LEU A 31 1.36 -3.23 0.26
N ILE A 32 2.49 -3.84 0.59
CA ILE A 32 3.62 -3.94 -0.32
C ILE A 32 3.35 -5.12 -1.27
N GLN A 33 3.76 -5.02 -2.54
CA GLN A 33 3.64 -6.13 -3.47
C GLN A 33 4.23 -7.43 -2.89
N GLY A 34 3.45 -8.50 -2.91
CA GLY A 34 3.78 -9.80 -2.30
C GLY A 34 3.31 -9.98 -0.86
N GLU A 35 2.81 -8.94 -0.19
CA GLU A 35 2.23 -9.09 1.15
C GLU A 35 0.82 -9.70 1.12
N GLU A 36 0.45 -10.31 2.24
CA GLU A 36 -0.88 -10.85 2.50
C GLU A 36 -1.52 -10.20 3.73
N TYR A 37 -2.85 -10.21 3.79
CA TYR A 37 -3.60 -9.74 4.96
C TYR A 37 -4.89 -10.52 5.17
N ARG A 38 -5.19 -10.92 6.42
CA ARG A 38 -6.45 -11.56 6.77
C ARG A 38 -7.54 -10.50 6.99
N LEU A 39 -8.41 -10.34 6.00
CA LEU A 39 -9.62 -9.53 6.10
C LEU A 39 -10.77 -10.38 6.67
N TYR A 40 -11.43 -9.90 7.72
CA TYR A 40 -12.57 -10.58 8.32
C TYR A 40 -13.60 -9.58 8.85
N MET A 41 -14.80 -10.08 9.08
CA MET A 41 -15.91 -9.32 9.65
C MET A 41 -15.95 -9.56 11.16
N ASN A 42 -16.13 -8.51 11.94
CA ASN A 42 -16.32 -8.60 13.39
C ASN A 42 -17.80 -8.89 13.71
N ALA A 43 -18.06 -9.53 14.87
CA ALA A 43 -19.40 -9.80 15.39
C ALA A 43 -20.29 -10.65 14.45
N ILE A 44 -19.74 -11.74 13.90
CA ILE A 44 -20.45 -12.62 12.97
C ILE A 44 -20.08 -14.10 13.19
N ASN A 45 -21.09 -14.98 13.13
CA ASN A 45 -20.95 -16.45 13.10
C ASN A 45 -21.49 -17.04 11.77
N LYS A 46 -21.52 -16.23 10.71
CA LYS A 46 -22.05 -16.59 9.39
C LYS A 46 -20.95 -16.59 8.33
N ARG A 47 -21.19 -17.34 7.25
CA ARG A 47 -20.30 -17.39 6.09
C ARG A 47 -20.27 -16.04 5.36
N VAL A 48 -19.07 -15.53 5.13
CA VAL A 48 -18.82 -14.31 4.35
C VAL A 48 -18.35 -14.72 2.96
N SER A 49 -18.90 -14.10 1.91
CA SER A 49 -18.33 -14.23 0.56
C SER A 49 -17.53 -12.99 0.20
N TYR A 50 -16.42 -13.18 -0.50
CA TYR A 50 -15.51 -12.11 -0.90
C TYR A 50 -15.41 -12.02 -2.41
N GLU A 51 -15.33 -10.79 -2.92
CA GLU A 51 -15.02 -10.49 -4.32
C GLU A 51 -14.01 -9.34 -4.39
N THR A 52 -13.28 -9.24 -5.51
CA THR A 52 -12.35 -8.14 -5.77
C THR A 52 -12.77 -7.37 -7.01
N THR A 53 -12.63 -6.04 -6.99
CA THR A 53 -12.86 -5.21 -8.18
C THR A 53 -11.72 -5.27 -9.18
N ASN A 54 -10.53 -5.72 -8.77
CA ASN A 54 -9.37 -5.84 -9.66
C ASN A 54 -8.41 -6.93 -9.16
N PHE A 55 -8.59 -8.15 -9.69
CA PHE A 55 -7.78 -9.31 -9.34
C PHE A 55 -6.31 -9.19 -9.75
N ARG A 56 -5.95 -8.31 -10.71
CA ARG A 56 -4.55 -8.08 -11.09
C ARG A 56 -3.79 -7.28 -10.02
N VAL A 57 -4.51 -6.47 -9.25
CA VAL A 57 -3.94 -5.66 -8.16
C VAL A 57 -3.99 -6.42 -6.84
N ALA A 58 -5.17 -6.92 -6.46
CA ALA A 58 -5.34 -7.67 -5.23
C ALA A 58 -6.38 -8.79 -5.38
N GLY A 59 -6.00 -10.00 -4.96
CA GLY A 59 -6.89 -11.16 -4.85
C GLY A 59 -7.39 -11.36 -3.43
N VAL A 60 -8.43 -12.18 -3.27
CA VAL A 60 -8.93 -12.63 -1.97
C VAL A 60 -9.42 -14.07 -2.09
N ASP A 61 -9.09 -14.92 -1.14
CA ASP A 61 -9.59 -16.30 -1.08
C ASP A 61 -10.94 -16.41 -0.35
N ILE A 62 -11.50 -17.63 -0.32
CA ILE A 62 -12.76 -17.92 0.36
C ILE A 62 -12.72 -17.67 1.87
N ASN A 63 -11.53 -17.71 2.46
CA ASN A 63 -11.37 -17.46 3.88
C ASN A 63 -11.41 -15.95 4.13
N GLY A 64 -10.93 -15.13 3.20
CA GLY A 64 -10.76 -13.68 3.33
C GLY A 64 -9.29 -13.27 3.46
N ARG A 65 -8.35 -14.14 3.08
CA ARG A 65 -6.94 -13.79 2.93
C ARG A 65 -6.77 -13.01 1.63
N VAL A 66 -6.29 -11.78 1.76
CA VAL A 66 -6.08 -10.83 0.66
C VAL A 66 -4.61 -10.88 0.24
N PHE A 67 -4.36 -11.01 -1.06
CA PHE A 67 -3.02 -11.12 -1.66
C PHE A 67 -2.71 -9.88 -2.50
N ALA A 68 -1.55 -9.26 -2.32
CA ALA A 68 -1.12 -8.08 -3.09
C ALA A 68 -0.26 -8.47 -4.30
N TYR A 69 -0.81 -8.35 -5.52
CA TYR A 69 -0.15 -8.85 -6.74
C TYR A 69 0.60 -7.78 -7.54
N ARG A 70 -0.08 -6.68 -7.90
CA ARG A 70 0.53 -5.57 -8.68
C ARG A 70 0.19 -4.25 -8.02
N THR A 71 1.08 -3.28 -8.15
CA THR A 71 0.86 -1.93 -7.62
C THR A 71 -0.37 -1.28 -8.23
N GLY A 72 -1.23 -0.69 -7.40
CA GLY A 72 -2.50 -0.13 -7.86
C GLY A 72 -3.54 0.03 -6.75
N LYS A 73 -4.79 0.27 -7.16
CA LYS A 73 -5.95 0.34 -6.27
C LYS A 73 -6.93 -0.78 -6.61
N ALA A 74 -7.47 -1.42 -5.58
CA ALA A 74 -8.57 -2.37 -5.69
C ALA A 74 -9.53 -2.19 -4.52
N PHE A 75 -10.72 -2.76 -4.61
CA PHE A 75 -11.59 -2.96 -3.47
C PHE A 75 -11.84 -4.45 -3.28
N ILE A 76 -11.72 -4.91 -2.05
CA ILE A 76 -12.25 -6.20 -1.62
C ILE A 76 -13.64 -5.94 -1.05
N ILE A 77 -14.64 -6.66 -1.55
CA ILE A 77 -16.03 -6.52 -1.15
C ILE A 77 -16.43 -7.80 -0.42
N ALA A 78 -16.77 -7.67 0.86
CA ALA A 78 -17.36 -8.74 1.65
C ALA A 78 -18.88 -8.65 1.59
N LYS A 79 -19.56 -9.76 1.33
CA LYS A 79 -21.02 -9.86 1.32
C LYS A 79 -21.51 -10.76 2.44
N VAL A 80 -22.49 -10.25 3.18
CA VAL A 80 -23.17 -10.94 4.29
C VAL A 80 -24.62 -10.53 4.27
N ASP A 81 -25.54 -11.50 4.28
CA ASP A 81 -27.00 -11.25 4.35
C ASP A 81 -27.47 -10.17 3.34
N GLY A 82 -26.98 -10.25 2.10
CA GLY A 82 -27.28 -9.27 1.03
C GLY A 82 -26.60 -7.90 1.17
N LYS A 83 -25.96 -7.60 2.30
CA LYS A 83 -25.22 -6.34 2.54
C LYS A 83 -23.79 -6.44 2.01
N LYS A 84 -23.29 -5.33 1.46
CA LYS A 84 -21.92 -5.22 0.92
C LYS A 84 -21.05 -4.32 1.79
N TYR A 85 -19.85 -4.79 2.14
CA TYR A 85 -18.85 -4.06 2.89
C TYR A 85 -17.57 -3.95 2.06
N LYS A 86 -17.06 -2.73 1.88
CA LYS A 86 -15.90 -2.47 1.01
C LYS A 86 -14.65 -2.21 1.86
N CYS A 87 -13.58 -2.92 1.56
CA CYS A 87 -12.22 -2.62 2.00
C CYS A 87 -11.43 -2.08 0.81
N ARG A 88 -10.87 -0.87 0.94
CA ARG A 88 -9.98 -0.31 -0.08
C ARG A 88 -8.57 -0.89 0.08
N VAL A 89 -8.04 -1.50 -0.97
CA VAL A 89 -6.67 -1.99 -1.03
C VAL A 89 -5.83 -1.09 -1.90
N ARG A 90 -4.67 -0.68 -1.37
CA ARG A 90 -3.63 0.05 -2.09
C ARG A 90 -2.35 -0.74 -2.06
N VAL A 91 -1.93 -1.23 -3.23
CA VAL A 91 -0.67 -1.96 -3.37
C VAL A 91 0.40 -1.00 -3.87
N ILE A 92 1.52 -0.95 -3.16
CA ILE A 92 2.67 -0.09 -3.47
C ILE A 92 3.95 -0.91 -3.54
N ASP A 93 4.94 -0.44 -4.29
CA ASP A 93 6.30 -0.97 -4.25
C ASP A 93 7.29 0.10 -4.75
N LEU A 94 8.58 -0.15 -4.70
CA LEU A 94 9.60 0.68 -5.36
C LEU A 94 9.87 0.23 -6.78
N ASN A 95 10.18 1.17 -7.66
CA ASN A 95 10.67 0.84 -9.01
C ASN A 95 12.00 0.07 -8.98
N LYS A 96 12.83 0.28 -7.94
CA LYS A 96 14.06 -0.47 -7.67
C LYS A 96 14.27 -0.69 -6.18
N LYS A 97 14.64 -1.93 -5.81
CA LYS A 97 15.01 -2.32 -4.42
C LYS A 97 16.52 -2.34 -4.20
N LYS A 98 17.30 -2.37 -5.28
CA LYS A 98 18.77 -2.33 -5.27
C LYS A 98 19.24 -1.40 -6.38
N LEU A 99 20.19 -0.53 -6.05
CA LEU A 99 20.84 0.39 -6.98
C LEU A 99 22.35 0.29 -6.79
N THR A 100 23.07 0.32 -7.91
CA THR A 100 24.52 0.48 -7.94
C THR A 100 24.78 1.74 -8.75
N LEU A 101 25.50 2.69 -8.16
CA LEU A 101 25.79 4.00 -8.77
C LEU A 101 27.28 4.31 -8.61
N SER A 102 27.84 5.06 -9.55
CA SER A 102 29.17 5.66 -9.41
C SER A 102 29.08 6.94 -8.57
N VAL A 103 30.18 7.33 -7.90
CA VAL A 103 30.23 8.62 -7.21
C VAL A 103 29.84 9.78 -8.15
N GLY A 104 28.93 10.64 -7.72
CA GLY A 104 28.41 11.77 -8.51
C GLY A 104 27.15 11.46 -9.32
N GLU A 105 26.87 10.19 -9.61
CA GLU A 105 25.67 9.79 -10.33
C GLU A 105 24.39 10.05 -9.52
N SER A 106 23.28 10.16 -10.25
CA SER A 106 21.96 10.34 -9.67
C SER A 106 20.95 9.37 -10.28
N TYR A 107 20.00 8.95 -9.47
CA TYR A 107 18.91 8.07 -9.89
C TYR A 107 17.58 8.56 -9.31
N HIS A 108 16.49 8.44 -10.08
CA HIS A 108 15.16 8.82 -9.59
C HIS A 108 14.41 7.60 -9.06
N LEU A 109 14.33 7.50 -7.74
CA LEU A 109 13.68 6.41 -7.03
C LEU A 109 12.20 6.76 -6.82
N ASN A 110 11.31 5.91 -7.34
CA ASN A 110 9.88 6.14 -7.35
C ASN A 110 9.14 5.08 -6.53
N VAL A 111 8.10 5.50 -5.82
CA VAL A 111 7.09 4.58 -5.26
C VAL A 111 6.01 4.38 -6.32
N LEU A 112 5.88 3.15 -6.79
CA LEU A 112 4.86 2.71 -7.73
C LEU A 112 3.51 2.54 -7.02
N GLY A 113 2.43 2.77 -7.76
CA GLY A 113 1.06 2.65 -7.27
C GLY A 113 0.48 3.96 -6.73
N PRO A 114 -0.55 3.91 -5.86
CA PRO A 114 -1.31 5.08 -5.46
C PRO A 114 -0.67 5.94 -4.36
N ALA A 115 0.62 5.76 -4.11
CA ALA A 115 1.34 6.51 -3.09
C ALA A 115 1.56 7.96 -3.56
N VAL A 116 1.18 8.92 -2.73
CA VAL A 116 1.35 10.34 -3.00
C VAL A 116 2.20 10.93 -1.89
N PHE A 117 3.27 11.64 -2.26
CA PHE A 117 4.26 12.25 -1.36
C PHE A 117 4.79 11.30 -0.26
N PRO A 118 5.49 10.20 -0.63
CA PRO A 118 6.17 9.37 0.35
C PRO A 118 7.27 10.16 1.08
N ARG A 119 7.47 9.88 2.37
CA ARG A 119 8.55 10.48 3.16
C ARG A 119 9.83 9.69 2.93
N TRP A 120 10.82 10.33 2.33
CA TRP A 120 12.12 9.74 2.06
C TRP A 120 13.12 9.97 3.20
N LYS A 121 13.96 8.97 3.47
CA LYS A 121 15.08 9.09 4.40
C LYS A 121 16.24 8.21 3.94
N SER A 122 17.46 8.76 3.93
CA SER A 122 18.68 7.95 3.80
C SER A 122 19.19 7.55 5.18
N SER A 123 19.64 6.31 5.33
CA SER A 123 20.27 5.82 6.55
C SER A 123 21.68 6.38 6.73
N ASN A 124 22.37 6.71 5.62
CA ASN A 124 23.65 7.39 5.61
C ASN A 124 23.70 8.40 4.44
N PRO A 125 23.33 9.67 4.68
CA PRO A 125 23.37 10.73 3.67
C PRO A 125 24.75 11.06 3.12
N LYS A 126 25.84 10.69 3.83
CA LYS A 126 27.22 10.90 3.36
C LYS A 126 27.56 9.99 2.18
N VAL A 127 27.03 8.77 2.17
CA VAL A 127 27.19 7.79 1.06
C VAL A 127 26.23 8.09 -0.08
N ALA A 128 24.93 8.21 0.22
CA ALA A 128 23.94 8.64 -0.76
C ALA A 128 22.83 9.45 -0.08
N SER A 129 22.51 10.61 -0.66
CA SER A 129 21.41 11.48 -0.21
C SER A 129 20.19 11.30 -1.11
N ILE A 130 19.00 11.58 -0.59
CA ILE A 130 17.75 11.58 -1.37
C ILE A 130 16.99 12.89 -1.16
N SER A 131 16.46 13.45 -2.24
CA SER A 131 15.58 14.62 -2.19
C SER A 131 14.13 14.25 -1.82
N VAL A 132 13.32 15.24 -1.47
CA VAL A 132 11.88 15.06 -1.20
C VAL A 132 11.14 14.48 -2.42
N PHE A 133 11.63 14.73 -3.63
CA PHE A 133 11.08 14.22 -4.88
C PHE A 133 11.62 12.84 -5.28
N GLY A 134 12.46 12.19 -4.47
CA GLY A 134 12.97 10.86 -4.77
C GLY A 134 14.26 10.83 -5.62
N LYS A 135 14.91 11.98 -5.88
CA LYS A 135 16.22 12.01 -6.55
C LYS A 135 17.30 11.57 -5.58
N VAL A 136 17.86 10.39 -5.82
CA VAL A 136 19.04 9.85 -5.14
C VAL A 136 20.29 10.42 -5.78
N LYS A 137 21.24 10.90 -4.97
CA LYS A 137 22.57 11.34 -5.42
C LYS A 137 23.63 10.55 -4.67
N ALA A 138 24.50 9.87 -5.41
CA ALA A 138 25.67 9.16 -4.89
C ALA A 138 26.77 10.17 -4.54
N ARG A 139 27.31 10.08 -3.32
CA ARG A 139 28.25 11.06 -2.76
C ARG A 139 29.60 10.46 -2.41
N SER A 140 29.63 9.29 -1.78
CA SER A 140 30.88 8.60 -1.45
C SER A 140 30.70 7.08 -1.54
N ARG A 141 31.81 6.39 -1.79
CA ARG A 141 31.85 4.93 -1.84
C ARG A 141 31.28 4.32 -0.56
N GLY A 142 30.53 3.23 -0.73
CA GLY A 142 29.95 2.49 0.39
C GLY A 142 28.53 2.02 0.12
N ARG A 143 27.91 1.45 1.14
CA ARG A 143 26.56 0.89 1.06
C ARG A 143 25.64 1.61 2.04
N THR A 144 24.47 2.03 1.57
CA THR A 144 23.45 2.69 2.41
C THR A 144 22.06 2.20 2.04
N VAL A 145 21.06 2.50 2.87
CA VAL A 145 19.67 2.14 2.65
C VAL A 145 18.82 3.40 2.63
N ILE A 146 18.07 3.56 1.55
CA ILE A 146 17.06 4.58 1.40
C ILE A 146 15.70 3.99 1.75
N ARG A 147 14.92 4.72 2.54
CA ARG A 147 13.62 4.31 3.05
C ARG A 147 12.55 5.26 2.56
N ALA A 148 11.43 4.71 2.08
CA ALA A 148 10.24 5.46 1.73
C ALA A 148 9.12 5.08 2.69
N LYS A 149 8.59 6.04 3.45
CA LYS A 149 7.46 5.81 4.37
C LYS A 149 6.18 6.39 3.79
N TRP A 150 5.12 5.60 3.74
CA TRP A 150 3.81 6.03 3.29
C TRP A 150 2.69 5.28 4.00
N LYS A 151 1.76 6.02 4.63
CA LYS A 151 0.61 5.47 5.38
C LYS A 151 0.95 4.29 6.31
N GLY A 152 2.06 4.40 7.04
CA GLY A 152 2.51 3.37 7.99
C GLY A 152 3.31 2.21 7.39
N LYS A 153 3.42 2.11 6.06
CA LYS A 153 4.31 1.16 5.38
C LYS A 153 5.69 1.79 5.11
N GLU A 154 6.73 0.96 5.19
CA GLU A 154 8.12 1.34 4.90
C GLU A 154 8.67 0.47 3.77
N LEU A 155 9.07 1.10 2.66
CA LEU A 155 9.77 0.50 1.55
C LEU A 155 11.27 0.76 1.69
N LYS A 156 12.12 -0.18 1.23
CA LYS A 156 13.58 -0.09 1.37
C LYS A 156 14.26 -0.31 0.02
N CYS A 157 15.22 0.55 -0.30
CA CYS A 157 16.14 0.40 -1.41
C CYS A 157 17.59 0.40 -0.89
N VAL A 158 18.35 -0.62 -1.25
CA VAL A 158 19.78 -0.70 -0.95
C VAL A 158 20.54 0.01 -2.07
N VAL A 159 21.36 1.00 -1.70
CA VAL A 159 22.21 1.73 -2.63
C VAL A 159 23.65 1.38 -2.35
N THR A 160 24.37 0.94 -3.39
CA THR A 160 25.80 0.68 -3.36
C THR A 160 26.48 1.70 -4.25
N VAL A 161 27.42 2.47 -3.70
CA VAL A 161 28.19 3.46 -4.43
C VAL A 161 29.60 2.92 -4.65
N ARG A 162 30.05 2.92 -5.90
CA ARG A 162 31.37 2.46 -6.33
C ARG A 162 32.23 3.62 -6.84
#